data_AF-A0A946AMY0-F1
#
_entry.id   AF-A0A946AMY0-F1
#
_cell.length_a   1.000
_cell.length_b   1.000
_cell.length_c   1.000
_cell.angle_alpha   90.00
_cell.angle_beta   90.00
_cell.angle_gamma   90.00
#
_symmetry.space_group_name_H-M   'P 1'
#
loop_
_entity.id
_entity.type
_entity.pdbx_description
1 polymer ?
#
loop_
_entity_poly.entity_id
_entity_poly.type
_entity_poly.pdbx_seq_one_letter_code
_entity_poly.pdbx_strand_id
1 'polypeptide(L)'
;MSVPDDFASFNAFFIRELAEGSRQVASAHDAIVSPVDGTVSAAGRIENDSLVQAKGIHYSLADFLAIETHIAKDFSGGEFATIYLAPYNYHRVHAPLAGRLQSMHYVPGKLFSVNAATVARLPGLFLQNERLVCHIDTSSGPAILVFVGAMNVGSISTPWTDEIRPKKSGIVESIDLAASPLSRSFKKGDPLGWFNMGSTVVLLFPPGKSEGLKDLSHGQLVSVGQQIGAVISAQ
;
A
#
# COMPACT_ATOMS: atom_id res chain seq x y z
N MET A 1 15.27 -21.33 -2.53
CA MET A 1 14.33 -21.02 -3.63
C MET A 1 15.12 -21.14 -4.91
N SER A 2 14.76 -22.05 -5.80
CA SER A 2 15.31 -22.11 -7.17
C SER A 2 14.69 -20.98 -8.00
N VAL A 3 15.49 -20.39 -8.88
CA VAL A 3 15.00 -19.41 -9.87
C VAL A 3 14.41 -20.23 -11.03
N PRO A 4 13.17 -19.97 -11.49
CA PRO A 4 12.64 -20.65 -12.67
C PRO A 4 13.51 -20.34 -13.90
N ASP A 5 13.65 -21.30 -14.82
CA ASP A 5 14.59 -21.23 -15.95
C ASP A 5 14.38 -20.00 -16.87
N ASP A 6 13.18 -19.42 -16.87
CA ASP A 6 12.83 -18.23 -17.67
C ASP A 6 13.30 -16.90 -17.05
N PHE A 7 13.91 -16.91 -15.86
CA PHE A 7 14.32 -15.70 -15.15
C PHE A 7 15.83 -15.65 -14.87
N ALA A 8 16.46 -14.53 -15.22
CA ALA A 8 17.90 -14.31 -15.02
C ALA A 8 18.31 -14.23 -13.54
N SER A 9 17.38 -13.96 -12.62
CA SER A 9 17.64 -13.90 -11.18
C SER A 9 16.38 -14.08 -10.36
N PHE A 10 16.54 -14.36 -9.06
CA PHE A 10 15.42 -14.39 -8.12
C PHE A 10 14.67 -13.06 -8.09
N ASN A 11 15.40 -11.93 -8.13
CA ASN A 11 14.77 -10.62 -8.15
C ASN A 11 13.91 -10.43 -9.40
N ALA A 12 14.42 -10.81 -10.58
CA ALA A 12 13.68 -10.73 -11.84
C ALA A 12 12.37 -11.56 -11.80
N PHE A 13 12.41 -12.74 -11.18
CA PHE A 13 11.20 -13.54 -10.94
C PHE A 13 10.24 -12.86 -9.94
N PHE A 14 10.79 -12.22 -8.92
CA PHE A 14 10.02 -11.55 -7.87
C PHE A 14 9.25 -10.33 -8.39
N ILE A 15 9.89 -9.53 -9.26
CA ILE A 15 9.31 -8.33 -9.88
C ILE A 15 8.74 -8.58 -11.29
N ARG A 16 8.54 -9.85 -11.66
CA ARG A 16 8.02 -10.26 -12.98
C ARG A 16 6.73 -9.55 -13.30
N GLU A 17 6.43 -9.40 -14.59
CA GLU A 17 5.11 -8.98 -15.05
C GLU A 17 4.19 -10.20 -15.14
N LEU A 18 2.90 -9.98 -14.91
CA LEU A 18 1.90 -10.99 -15.22
C LEU A 18 1.56 -10.90 -16.72
N ALA A 19 1.28 -12.04 -17.33
CA ALA A 19 0.79 -12.06 -18.70
C ALA A 19 -0.51 -11.26 -18.80
N GLU A 20 -0.70 -10.59 -19.94
CA GLU A 20 -1.90 -9.80 -20.20
C GLU A 20 -3.17 -10.64 -19.98
N GLY A 21 -4.16 -10.08 -19.27
CA GLY A 21 -5.39 -10.78 -18.92
C GLY A 21 -5.33 -11.73 -17.73
N SER A 22 -4.15 -11.99 -17.13
CA SER A 22 -4.01 -12.88 -15.95
C SER A 22 -4.72 -12.34 -14.69
N ARG A 23 -4.98 -11.03 -14.65
CA ARG A 23 -5.71 -10.36 -13.58
C ARG A 23 -6.76 -9.45 -14.22
N GLN A 24 -8.03 -9.78 -14.00
CA GLN A 24 -9.13 -8.94 -14.46
C GLN A 24 -9.36 -7.83 -13.45
N VAL A 25 -9.27 -6.59 -13.93
CA VAL A 25 -9.60 -5.41 -13.12
C VAL A 25 -11.11 -5.22 -13.13
N ALA A 26 -11.72 -5.10 -11.95
CA ALA A 26 -13.16 -4.92 -11.82
C ALA A 26 -13.63 -3.68 -12.61
N SER A 27 -14.64 -3.89 -13.47
CA SER A 27 -15.11 -2.91 -14.45
C SER A 27 -16.00 -1.81 -13.87
N ALA A 28 -16.62 -2.04 -12.71
CA ALA A 28 -17.49 -1.06 -12.06
C ALA A 28 -16.72 0.25 -11.81
N HIS A 29 -17.29 1.38 -12.19
CA HIS A 29 -16.59 2.67 -12.17
C HIS A 29 -16.20 3.10 -10.74
N ASP A 30 -17.08 2.79 -9.79
CA ASP A 30 -16.93 3.05 -8.36
C ASP A 30 -16.10 1.99 -7.62
N ALA A 31 -15.76 0.87 -8.25
CA ALA A 31 -15.02 -0.19 -7.55
C ALA A 31 -13.60 0.25 -7.18
N ILE A 32 -13.29 0.09 -5.89
CA ILE A 32 -11.92 0.07 -5.35
C ILE A 32 -11.42 -1.36 -5.51
N VAL A 33 -10.29 -1.53 -6.19
CA VAL A 33 -9.69 -2.86 -6.41
C VAL A 33 -8.47 -3.10 -5.55
N SER A 34 -8.18 -4.37 -5.27
CA SER A 34 -6.96 -4.74 -4.55
C SER A 34 -5.75 -4.28 -5.37
N PRO A 35 -4.83 -3.52 -4.74
CA PRO A 35 -3.62 -3.08 -5.41
C PRO A 35 -2.60 -4.22 -5.58
N VAL A 36 -2.78 -5.35 -4.88
CA VAL A 36 -1.80 -6.44 -4.81
C VAL A 36 -2.47 -7.82 -4.81
N ASP A 37 -1.69 -8.85 -5.10
CA ASP A 37 -2.00 -10.22 -4.72
C ASP A 37 -1.55 -10.44 -3.28
N GLY A 38 -2.41 -10.96 -2.41
CA GLY A 38 -2.02 -11.17 -1.03
C GLY A 38 -3.14 -11.65 -0.13
N THR A 39 -2.92 -11.44 1.16
CA THR A 39 -3.84 -11.81 2.23
C THR A 39 -4.16 -10.59 3.08
N VAL A 40 -5.43 -10.32 3.33
CA VAL A 40 -5.85 -9.25 4.24
C VAL A 40 -5.35 -9.55 5.65
N SER A 41 -4.42 -8.74 6.13
CA SER A 41 -3.86 -8.83 7.48
C SER A 41 -4.76 -8.14 8.50
N ALA A 42 -5.29 -6.98 8.14
CA ALA A 42 -6.25 -6.23 8.95
C ALA A 42 -7.05 -5.31 8.04
N ALA A 43 -8.31 -5.06 8.39
CA ALA A 43 -9.13 -4.05 7.77
C ALA A 43 -10.10 -3.52 8.81
N GLY A 44 -10.58 -2.29 8.63
CA GLY A 44 -11.50 -1.70 9.58
C GLY A 44 -11.67 -0.20 9.40
N ARG A 45 -12.29 0.41 10.40
CA ARG A 45 -12.34 1.86 10.54
C ARG A 45 -11.11 2.39 11.24
N ILE A 46 -10.70 3.59 10.87
CA ILE A 46 -9.68 4.35 11.58
C ILE A 46 -10.36 4.98 12.79
N GLU A 47 -9.98 4.55 13.99
CA GLU A 47 -10.60 4.99 15.25
C GLU A 47 -9.54 5.61 16.17
N ASN A 48 -9.90 6.71 16.84
CA ASN A 48 -9.00 7.43 17.75
C ASN A 48 -7.65 7.78 17.10
N ASP A 49 -7.67 8.21 15.83
CA ASP A 49 -6.48 8.53 15.03
C ASP A 49 -5.46 7.37 14.97
N SER A 50 -5.95 6.12 14.99
CA SER A 50 -5.12 4.91 15.02
C SER A 50 -5.62 3.84 14.06
N LEU A 51 -4.71 2.97 13.63
CA LEU A 51 -5.03 1.76 12.87
C LEU A 51 -4.76 0.51 13.70
N VAL A 52 -5.53 -0.55 13.46
CA VAL A 52 -5.23 -1.86 14.02
C VAL A 52 -4.19 -2.60 13.17
N GLN A 53 -3.13 -3.07 13.82
CA GLN A 53 -2.08 -3.90 13.24
C GLN A 53 -2.51 -5.37 13.22
N ALA A 54 -2.79 -5.93 14.40
CA ALA A 54 -3.27 -7.29 14.61
C ALA A 54 -3.67 -7.48 16.09
N LYS A 55 -4.69 -8.31 16.37
CA LYS A 55 -5.06 -8.75 17.74
C LYS A 55 -5.14 -7.61 18.79
N GLY A 56 -5.70 -6.46 18.42
CA GLY A 56 -5.83 -5.30 19.32
C GLY A 56 -4.53 -4.52 19.55
N ILE A 57 -3.47 -4.79 18.79
CA ILE A 57 -2.30 -3.90 18.71
C ILE A 57 -2.66 -2.77 17.76
N HIS A 58 -2.60 -1.54 18.26
CA HIS A 58 -2.85 -0.33 17.48
C HIS A 58 -1.58 0.50 17.30
N TYR A 59 -1.57 1.38 16.29
CA TYR A 59 -0.51 2.37 16.08
C TYR A 59 -1.08 3.68 15.56
N SER A 60 -0.39 4.78 15.89
CA SER A 60 -0.76 6.15 15.51
C SER A 60 -0.77 6.33 13.99
N LEU A 61 -1.86 6.91 13.47
CA LEU A 61 -2.00 7.23 12.06
C LEU A 61 -1.01 8.30 11.63
N ALA A 62 -0.88 9.39 12.40
CA ALA A 62 0.02 10.49 12.07
C ALA A 62 1.49 10.02 12.01
N ASP A 63 1.91 9.20 12.97
CA ASP A 63 3.27 8.64 12.99
C ASP A 63 3.48 7.68 11.81
N PHE A 64 2.46 6.89 11.46
CA PHE A 64 2.53 5.99 10.32
C PHE A 64 2.64 6.74 9.00
N LEU A 65 1.87 7.81 8.82
CA LEU A 65 1.93 8.62 7.60
C LEU A 65 3.12 9.59 7.58
N ALA A 66 3.77 9.80 8.73
CA ALA A 66 4.84 10.78 8.93
C ALA A 66 4.43 12.21 8.50
N ILE A 67 3.18 12.57 8.83
CA ILE A 67 2.59 13.88 8.57
C ILE A 67 2.13 14.53 9.87
N GLU A 68 1.79 15.81 9.81
CA GLU A 68 1.25 16.53 10.95
C GLU A 68 -0.09 15.95 11.40
N THR A 69 -0.29 15.88 12.73
CA THR A 69 -1.49 15.27 13.33
C THR A 69 -2.79 15.89 12.83
N HIS A 70 -2.80 17.21 12.57
CA HIS A 70 -4.01 17.88 12.09
C HIS A 70 -4.42 17.43 10.68
N ILE A 71 -3.46 17.05 9.82
CA ILE A 71 -3.72 16.52 8.48
C ILE A 71 -4.16 15.05 8.59
N ALA A 72 -3.52 14.27 9.46
CA ALA A 72 -3.89 12.87 9.68
C ALA A 72 -5.35 12.72 10.16
N LYS A 73 -5.87 13.71 10.92
CA LYS A 73 -7.25 13.74 11.40
C LYS A 73 -8.29 13.75 10.29
N ASP A 74 -7.95 14.20 9.09
CA ASP A 74 -8.86 14.17 7.94
C ASP A 74 -9.25 12.73 7.56
N PHE A 75 -8.45 11.74 7.95
CA PHE A 75 -8.71 10.32 7.73
C PHE A 75 -9.39 9.63 8.92
N SER A 76 -9.55 10.30 10.06
CA SER A 76 -10.15 9.73 11.27
C SER A 76 -11.63 9.43 11.07
N GLY A 77 -12.06 8.19 11.32
CA GLY A 77 -13.39 7.68 10.97
C GLY A 77 -13.50 7.10 9.56
N GLY A 78 -12.41 7.15 8.78
CA GLY A 78 -12.29 6.54 7.46
C GLY A 78 -12.13 5.03 7.50
N GLU A 79 -11.95 4.41 6.34
CA GLU A 79 -11.72 2.96 6.22
C GLU A 79 -10.29 2.66 5.73
N PHE A 80 -9.75 1.54 6.17
CA PHE A 80 -8.44 1.08 5.72
C PHE A 80 -8.42 -0.44 5.48
N ALA A 81 -7.46 -0.86 4.66
CA ALA A 81 -7.11 -2.26 4.46
C ALA A 81 -5.60 -2.44 4.40
N THR A 82 -5.08 -3.36 5.21
CA THR A 82 -3.68 -3.79 5.27
C THR A 82 -3.58 -5.16 4.63
N ILE A 83 -2.85 -5.27 3.52
CA ILE A 83 -2.73 -6.50 2.73
C ILE A 83 -1.26 -6.95 2.73
N TYR A 84 -1.02 -8.17 3.19
CA TYR A 84 0.30 -8.79 3.23
C TYR A 84 0.57 -9.57 1.94
N LEU A 85 1.75 -9.37 1.37
CA LEU A 85 2.24 -10.09 0.20
C LEU A 85 3.28 -11.13 0.66
N ALA A 86 2.88 -12.39 0.66
CA ALA A 86 3.79 -13.49 0.93
C ALA A 86 4.83 -13.64 -0.19
N PRO A 87 6.00 -14.27 0.07
CA PRO A 87 7.07 -14.39 -0.94
C PRO A 87 6.65 -15.02 -2.28
N TYR A 88 5.60 -15.84 -2.31
CA TYR A 88 5.10 -16.48 -3.53
C TYR A 88 4.09 -15.62 -4.32
N ASN A 89 3.61 -14.52 -3.74
CA ASN A 89 2.67 -13.61 -4.43
C ASN A 89 3.36 -12.86 -5.58
N TYR A 90 2.56 -12.13 -6.34
CA TYR A 90 3.03 -11.13 -7.29
C TYR A 90 3.33 -9.82 -6.54
N HIS A 91 4.55 -9.28 -6.68
CA HIS A 91 5.06 -8.20 -5.83
C HIS A 91 5.07 -6.82 -6.50
N ARG A 92 4.34 -6.63 -7.60
CA ARG A 92 4.02 -5.29 -8.07
C ARG A 92 2.72 -4.80 -7.45
N VAL A 93 2.67 -3.50 -7.21
CA VAL A 93 1.56 -2.77 -6.61
C VAL A 93 0.92 -1.93 -7.70
N HIS A 94 -0.40 -2.02 -7.79
CA HIS A 94 -1.22 -1.40 -8.80
C HIS A 94 -2.16 -0.35 -8.20
N ALA A 95 -2.64 0.56 -9.03
CA ALA A 95 -3.58 1.59 -8.64
C ALA A 95 -4.94 0.99 -8.24
N PRO A 96 -5.41 1.21 -7.00
CA PRO A 96 -6.70 0.68 -6.55
C PRO A 96 -7.90 1.42 -7.18
N LEU A 97 -7.67 2.62 -7.70
CA LEU A 97 -8.62 3.43 -8.46
C LEU A 97 -7.87 4.43 -9.35
N ALA A 98 -8.58 5.07 -10.27
CA ALA A 98 -8.01 6.13 -11.09
C ALA A 98 -7.75 7.38 -10.24
N GLY A 99 -6.65 8.07 -10.52
CA GLY A 99 -6.26 9.24 -9.74
C GLY A 99 -5.01 9.91 -10.25
N ARG A 100 -4.53 10.89 -9.49
CA ARG A 100 -3.28 11.61 -9.71
C ARG A 100 -2.51 11.64 -8.40
N LEU A 101 -1.28 11.14 -8.45
CA LEU A 101 -0.38 11.26 -7.32
C LEU A 101 0.03 12.72 -7.09
N GLN A 102 -0.20 13.21 -5.87
CA GLN A 102 0.16 14.56 -5.44
C GLN A 102 1.54 14.62 -4.81
N SER A 103 1.85 13.69 -3.93
CA SER A 103 3.12 13.68 -3.21
C SER A 103 3.48 12.27 -2.78
N MET A 104 4.76 12.11 -2.47
CA MET A 104 5.26 10.95 -1.75
C MET A 104 6.07 11.36 -0.55
N HIS A 105 5.95 10.60 0.54
CA HIS A 105 6.83 10.70 1.69
C HIS A 105 7.57 9.38 1.85
N TYR A 106 8.88 9.42 1.63
CA TYR A 106 9.74 8.31 1.97
C TYR A 106 10.16 8.43 3.43
N VAL A 107 9.87 7.39 4.22
CA VAL A 107 10.19 7.31 5.64
C VAL A 107 11.24 6.22 5.85
N PRO A 108 12.49 6.59 6.19
CA PRO A 108 13.54 5.65 6.55
C PRO A 108 13.14 4.76 7.73
N GLY A 109 13.57 3.51 7.73
CA GLY A 109 13.24 2.59 8.82
C GLY A 109 13.97 1.25 8.76
N LYS A 110 13.59 0.39 9.69
CA LYS A 110 14.03 -1.01 9.75
C LYS A 110 13.30 -1.84 8.69
N LEU A 111 13.65 -3.11 8.57
CA LEU A 111 13.01 -4.06 7.65
C LEU A 111 12.60 -5.32 8.39
N PHE A 112 11.80 -5.17 9.46
CA PHE A 112 11.28 -6.33 10.18
C PHE A 112 10.35 -7.15 9.29
N SER A 113 10.35 -8.47 9.47
CA SER A 113 9.41 -9.36 8.79
C SER A 113 7.97 -8.95 9.07
N VAL A 114 7.16 -8.82 8.02
CA VAL A 114 5.74 -8.47 8.10
C VAL A 114 4.83 -9.71 8.06
N ASN A 115 5.37 -10.91 8.28
CA ASN A 115 4.54 -12.11 8.37
C ASN A 115 3.57 -12.05 9.58
N ALA A 116 2.47 -12.80 9.51
CA ALA A 116 1.41 -12.76 10.52
C ALA A 116 1.90 -13.03 11.96
N ALA A 117 2.90 -13.91 12.14
CA ALA A 117 3.42 -14.24 13.46
C ALA A 117 4.21 -13.07 14.08
N THR A 118 5.00 -12.36 13.27
CA THR A 118 5.76 -11.18 13.72
C THR A 118 4.83 -9.99 13.96
N VAL A 119 3.90 -9.73 13.03
CA VAL A 119 2.91 -8.65 13.13
C VAL A 119 2.03 -8.80 14.39
N ALA A 120 1.68 -10.03 14.77
CA ALA A 120 0.91 -10.28 15.99
C ALA A 120 1.71 -10.13 17.30
N ARG A 121 3.04 -9.97 17.25
CA ARG A 121 3.93 -9.99 18.44
C ARG A 121 4.74 -8.72 18.65
N LEU A 122 5.01 -7.95 17.60
CA LEU A 122 5.84 -6.75 17.66
C LEU A 122 4.98 -5.48 17.55
N PRO A 123 4.67 -4.78 18.66
CA PRO A 123 3.92 -3.54 18.61
C PRO A 123 4.62 -2.46 17.77
N GLY A 124 3.84 -1.69 17.01
CA GLY A 124 4.36 -0.61 16.17
C GLY A 124 5.32 -1.08 15.08
N LEU A 125 5.13 -2.30 14.56
CA LEU A 125 6.01 -2.87 13.52
C LEU A 125 6.03 -1.97 12.29
N PHE A 126 4.85 -1.55 11.82
CA PHE A 126 4.72 -0.73 10.62
C PHE A 126 5.26 0.70 10.81
N LEU A 127 5.31 1.21 12.04
CA LEU A 127 5.94 2.50 12.35
C LEU A 127 7.47 2.42 12.25
N GLN A 128 8.04 1.27 12.62
CA GLN A 128 9.47 1.03 12.60
C GLN A 128 10.00 0.67 11.22
N ASN A 129 9.16 0.11 10.35
CA ASN A 129 9.58 -0.28 9.03
C ASN A 129 9.69 0.92 8.08
N GLU A 130 10.66 0.80 7.17
CA GLU A 130 10.76 1.67 6.01
C GLU A 130 9.47 1.62 5.20
N ARG A 131 9.05 2.78 4.70
CA ARG A 131 7.82 2.90 3.93
C ARG A 131 7.83 4.09 2.99
N LEU A 132 7.03 3.96 1.94
CA LEU A 132 6.73 5.04 0.99
C LEU A 132 5.22 5.32 1.07
N VAL A 133 4.86 6.53 1.49
CA VAL A 133 3.48 7.00 1.62
C VAL A 133 3.13 7.77 0.34
N CYS A 134 2.17 7.28 -0.43
CA CYS A 134 1.70 7.92 -1.66
C CYS A 134 0.36 8.62 -1.40
N HIS A 135 0.31 9.93 -1.59
CA HIS A 135 -0.92 10.73 -1.52
C HIS A 135 -1.53 10.85 -2.90
N ILE A 136 -2.77 10.40 -3.04
CA ILE A 136 -3.46 10.27 -4.32
C ILE A 136 -4.72 11.12 -4.28
N ASP A 137 -4.87 12.03 -5.23
CA ASP A 137 -6.16 12.64 -5.52
C ASP A 137 -6.96 11.76 -6.48
N THR A 138 -8.22 11.55 -6.15
CA THR A 138 -9.15 10.80 -6.99
C THR A 138 -10.40 11.64 -7.20
N SER A 139 -11.22 11.29 -8.19
CA SER A 139 -12.49 11.97 -8.43
C SER A 139 -13.45 11.92 -7.24
N SER A 140 -13.28 10.95 -6.34
CA SER A 140 -14.14 10.77 -5.16
C SER A 140 -13.58 11.40 -3.89
N GLY A 141 -12.34 11.92 -3.93
CA GLY A 141 -11.62 12.47 -2.78
C GLY A 141 -10.20 11.91 -2.66
N PRO A 142 -9.46 12.31 -1.61
CA PRO A 142 -8.10 11.83 -1.43
C PRO A 142 -8.08 10.37 -0.97
N ALA A 143 -7.01 9.66 -1.32
CA ALA A 143 -6.69 8.33 -0.85
C ALA A 143 -5.19 8.24 -0.54
N ILE A 144 -4.82 7.34 0.36
CA ILE A 144 -3.41 7.08 0.66
C ILE A 144 -3.12 5.60 0.39
N LEU A 145 -2.04 5.36 -0.36
CA LEU A 145 -1.47 4.03 -0.55
C LEU A 145 -0.07 4.02 0.07
N VAL A 146 0.17 3.14 1.04
CA VAL A 146 1.47 3.01 1.69
C VAL A 146 2.12 1.70 1.31
N PHE A 147 3.35 1.78 0.81
CA PHE A 147 4.23 0.63 0.63
C PHE A 147 5.04 0.45 1.91
N VAL A 148 4.99 -0.73 2.53
CA VAL A 148 5.78 -1.05 3.72
C VAL A 148 6.78 -2.14 3.38
N GLY A 149 8.07 -1.80 3.45
CA GLY A 149 9.16 -2.73 3.17
C GLY A 149 9.33 -3.78 4.26
N ALA A 150 9.89 -4.94 3.91
CA ALA A 150 10.33 -5.96 4.86
C ALA A 150 11.63 -6.66 4.40
N MET A 151 12.07 -7.68 5.15
CA MET A 151 13.41 -8.28 5.11
C MET A 151 14.05 -8.55 3.73
N ASN A 152 15.39 -8.62 3.75
CA ASN A 152 16.33 -9.28 2.84
C ASN A 152 16.72 -8.63 1.50
N VAL A 153 15.97 -7.74 0.90
CA VAL A 153 16.45 -6.91 -0.24
C VAL A 153 15.54 -5.68 -0.43
N GLY A 154 15.00 -5.18 0.69
CA GLY A 154 13.86 -4.27 0.73
C GLY A 154 14.13 -2.90 0.13
N SER A 155 14.11 -2.79 -1.19
CA SER A 155 13.87 -1.53 -1.88
C SER A 155 12.45 -1.49 -2.39
N ILE A 156 11.84 -0.33 -2.23
CA ILE A 156 10.61 0.05 -2.90
C ILE A 156 11.05 0.72 -4.20
N SER A 157 10.50 0.27 -5.32
CA SER A 157 10.75 0.93 -6.60
C SER A 157 9.44 1.48 -7.12
N THR A 158 9.49 2.68 -7.69
CA THR A 158 8.38 3.25 -8.44
C THR A 158 8.87 3.58 -9.85
N PRO A 159 7.99 3.63 -10.87
CA PRO A 159 8.37 4.14 -12.18
C PRO A 159 8.80 5.62 -12.18
N TRP A 160 8.81 6.30 -11.03
CA TRP A 160 8.91 7.76 -10.90
C TRP A 160 10.21 8.19 -10.21
N THR A 161 10.69 7.36 -9.27
CA THR A 161 11.88 7.63 -8.45
C THR A 161 12.99 6.61 -8.68
N ASP A 162 12.83 5.72 -9.67
CA ASP A 162 13.61 4.50 -9.80
C ASP A 162 13.59 3.70 -8.47
N GLU A 163 14.63 2.87 -8.27
CA GLU A 163 14.82 2.11 -7.03
C GLU A 163 15.16 3.05 -5.87
N ILE A 164 14.26 3.11 -4.88
CA ILE A 164 14.53 3.79 -3.61
C ILE A 164 15.44 2.87 -2.79
N ARG A 165 16.68 3.30 -2.60
CA ARG A 165 17.65 2.55 -1.80
C ARG A 165 17.30 2.65 -0.32
N PRO A 166 17.13 1.52 0.37
CA PRO A 166 16.69 1.53 1.75
C PRO A 166 17.66 2.25 2.69
N LYS A 167 17.11 3.02 3.63
CA LYS A 167 17.85 3.77 4.64
C LYS A 167 17.34 3.38 6.02
N LYS A 168 18.25 2.89 6.88
CA LYS A 168 17.91 2.49 8.26
C LYS A 168 17.49 3.66 9.15
N SER A 169 17.98 4.86 8.85
CA SER A 169 17.72 6.09 9.59
C SER A 169 17.91 7.29 8.65
N GLY A 170 17.33 8.43 9.01
CA GLY A 170 17.39 9.65 8.22
C GLY A 170 16.19 10.54 8.51
N ILE A 171 16.12 11.65 7.79
CA ILE A 171 14.93 12.50 7.76
C ILE A 171 13.91 11.95 6.76
N VAL A 172 12.64 12.25 6.99
CA VAL A 172 11.58 11.99 6.01
C VAL A 172 11.86 12.81 4.76
N GLU A 173 11.85 12.15 3.60
CA GLU A 173 12.05 12.80 2.31
C GLU A 173 10.68 13.00 1.66
N SER A 174 10.28 14.26 1.52
CA SER A 174 9.03 14.65 0.87
C SER A 174 9.31 15.00 -0.59
N ILE A 175 8.60 14.34 -1.49
CA ILE A 175 8.64 14.60 -2.93
C ILE A 175 7.28 15.20 -3.30
N ASP A 176 7.23 16.52 -3.42
CA ASP A 176 6.05 17.23 -3.93
C ASP A 176 5.97 17.05 -5.45
N LEU A 177 4.89 16.44 -5.88
CA LEU A 177 4.63 16.13 -7.27
C LEU A 177 3.39 16.88 -7.79
N ALA A 178 2.80 17.81 -7.04
CA ALA A 178 1.59 18.50 -7.47
C ALA A 178 1.84 19.39 -8.71
N ALA A 179 3.00 20.04 -8.77
CA ALA A 179 3.44 20.89 -9.88
C ALA A 179 4.56 20.26 -10.74
N SER A 180 4.97 19.04 -10.43
CA SER A 180 6.05 18.35 -11.15
C SER A 180 5.54 17.80 -12.48
N PRO A 181 6.34 17.78 -13.56
CA PRO A 181 6.02 17.00 -14.76
C PRO A 181 5.91 15.49 -14.48
N LEU A 182 6.39 15.04 -13.30
CA LEU A 182 6.20 13.68 -12.81
C LEU A 182 4.82 13.46 -12.15
N SER A 183 3.99 14.51 -12.01
CA SER A 183 2.59 14.40 -11.56
C SER A 183 1.80 13.59 -12.58
N ARG A 184 1.62 12.30 -12.30
CA ARG A 184 1.06 11.37 -13.27
C ARG A 184 -0.34 10.98 -12.87
N SER A 185 -1.28 11.22 -13.78
CA SER A 185 -2.57 10.56 -13.74
C SER A 185 -2.40 9.10 -14.14
N PHE A 186 -3.06 8.21 -13.41
CA PHE A 186 -3.10 6.78 -13.68
C PHE A 186 -4.53 6.28 -13.66
N LYS A 187 -4.78 5.22 -14.39
CA LYS A 187 -6.05 4.49 -14.41
C LYS A 187 -6.04 3.44 -13.31
N LYS A 188 -7.25 3.02 -12.91
CA LYS A 188 -7.43 1.87 -12.04
C LYS A 188 -6.77 0.64 -12.65
N GLY A 189 -5.90 -0.02 -11.90
CA GLY A 189 -5.13 -1.18 -12.34
C GLY A 189 -3.76 -0.86 -12.97
N ASP A 190 -3.39 0.41 -13.17
CA ASP A 190 -2.05 0.75 -13.67
C ASP A 190 -0.97 0.40 -12.63
N PRO A 191 0.24 -0.03 -13.03
CA PRO A 191 1.32 -0.30 -12.10
C PRO A 191 1.86 0.99 -11.45
N LEU A 192 1.99 0.99 -10.12
CA LEU A 192 2.48 2.12 -9.34
C LEU A 192 3.88 1.87 -8.74
N GLY A 193 4.26 0.61 -8.53
CA GLY A 193 5.57 0.25 -8.00
C GLY A 193 5.72 -1.23 -7.75
N TRP A 194 6.83 -1.63 -7.15
CA TRP A 194 7.08 -3.03 -6.78
C TRP A 194 8.04 -3.15 -5.60
N PHE A 195 7.95 -4.29 -4.94
CA PHE A 195 8.86 -4.68 -3.87
C PHE A 195 9.86 -5.70 -4.40
N ASN A 196 11.10 -5.61 -3.92
CA ASN A 196 12.14 -6.60 -4.24
C ASN A 196 12.17 -7.79 -3.24
N MET A 197 11.46 -7.70 -2.10
CA MET A 197 11.13 -8.85 -1.24
C MET A 197 9.92 -8.57 -0.34
N GLY A 198 9.38 -9.64 0.30
CA GLY A 198 8.09 -9.68 1.02
C GLY A 198 7.68 -8.38 1.74
N SER A 199 6.40 -8.07 1.71
CA SER A 199 5.96 -6.70 1.90
C SER A 199 4.50 -6.60 2.32
N THR A 200 4.09 -5.37 2.65
CA THR A 200 2.71 -5.06 2.99
C THR A 200 2.32 -3.76 2.29
N VAL A 201 1.06 -3.69 1.87
CA VAL A 201 0.45 -2.43 1.46
C VAL A 201 -0.66 -2.04 2.43
N VAL A 202 -0.79 -0.74 2.69
CA VAL A 202 -1.90 -0.19 3.46
C VAL A 202 -2.62 0.83 2.60
N LEU A 203 -3.92 0.62 2.41
CA LEU A 203 -4.81 1.52 1.68
C LEU A 203 -5.71 2.23 2.68
N LEU A 204 -5.82 3.56 2.59
CA LEU A 204 -6.61 4.38 3.50
C LEU A 204 -7.48 5.37 2.70
N PHE A 205 -8.72 5.55 3.16
CA PHE A 205 -9.65 6.54 2.66
C PHE A 205 -10.23 7.38 3.80
N PRO A 206 -10.51 8.67 3.58
CA PRO A 206 -11.22 9.50 4.55
C PRO A 206 -12.65 9.03 4.83
N PRO A 207 -13.28 9.54 5.91
CA PRO A 207 -14.69 9.27 6.23
C PRO A 207 -15.60 9.57 5.06
N GLY A 208 -16.51 8.64 4.76
CA GLY A 208 -17.53 8.82 3.72
C GLY A 208 -16.97 8.87 2.30
N LYS A 209 -15.71 8.46 2.07
CA LYS A 209 -15.11 8.37 0.72
C LYS A 209 -15.05 6.96 0.18
N SER A 210 -15.17 5.94 1.04
CA SER A 210 -15.21 4.55 0.65
C SER A 210 -16.18 3.75 1.52
N GLU A 211 -16.60 2.60 0.99
CA GLU A 211 -17.30 1.55 1.70
C GLU A 211 -16.76 0.16 1.33
N GLY A 212 -17.03 -0.83 2.19
CA GLY A 212 -16.71 -2.23 1.98
C GLY A 212 -15.28 -2.62 2.39
N LEU A 213 -14.34 -1.68 2.48
CA LEU A 213 -12.97 -2.00 2.90
C LEU A 213 -12.94 -2.53 4.33
N LYS A 214 -13.70 -1.90 5.24
CA LYS A 214 -13.78 -2.34 6.64
C LYS A 214 -14.35 -3.74 6.82
N ASP A 215 -15.07 -4.26 5.82
CA ASP A 215 -15.78 -5.53 5.87
C ASP A 215 -14.91 -6.70 5.37
N LEU A 216 -13.69 -6.42 4.91
CA LEU A 216 -12.71 -7.44 4.53
C LEU A 216 -12.29 -8.27 5.75
N SER A 217 -12.29 -9.59 5.59
CA SER A 217 -11.98 -10.51 6.69
C SER A 217 -10.48 -10.75 6.82
N HIS A 218 -9.99 -10.87 8.06
CA HIS A 218 -8.63 -11.35 8.31
C HIS A 218 -8.40 -12.72 7.65
N GLY A 219 -7.30 -12.87 6.91
CA GLY A 219 -6.99 -14.10 6.19
C GLY A 219 -7.66 -14.21 4.81
N GLN A 220 -8.51 -13.25 4.42
CA GLN A 220 -9.11 -13.22 3.09
C GLN A 220 -8.03 -13.07 2.02
N LEU A 221 -8.05 -13.97 1.03
CA LEU A 221 -7.19 -13.87 -0.14
C LEU A 221 -7.76 -12.84 -1.11
N VAL A 222 -6.88 -12.00 -1.65
CA VAL A 222 -7.21 -10.99 -2.66
C VAL A 222 -6.20 -11.05 -3.79
N SER A 223 -6.66 -10.73 -5.00
CA SER A 223 -5.82 -10.63 -6.19
C SER A 223 -5.87 -9.23 -6.78
N VAL A 224 -4.80 -8.80 -7.44
CA VAL A 224 -4.75 -7.51 -8.17
C VAL A 224 -5.99 -7.38 -9.05
N GLY A 225 -6.65 -6.22 -8.97
CA GLY A 225 -7.83 -5.93 -9.79
C GLY A 225 -9.15 -6.47 -9.26
N GLN A 226 -9.12 -7.37 -8.26
CA GLN A 226 -10.33 -7.83 -7.57
C GLN A 226 -10.95 -6.66 -6.79
N GLN A 227 -12.27 -6.47 -6.91
CA GLN A 227 -12.98 -5.47 -6.11
C GLN A 227 -12.90 -5.83 -4.62
N ILE A 228 -12.51 -4.85 -3.80
CA ILE A 228 -12.40 -4.97 -2.34
C ILE A 228 -13.21 -3.89 -1.60
N GLY A 229 -13.83 -2.97 -2.34
CA GLY A 229 -14.70 -1.92 -1.82
C GLY A 229 -15.27 -1.07 -2.96
N ALA A 230 -15.91 0.03 -2.61
CA ALA A 230 -16.40 1.02 -3.57
C ALA A 230 -16.14 2.45 -3.04
N VAL A 231 -15.92 3.39 -3.94
CA VAL A 231 -15.88 4.81 -3.60
C VAL A 231 -17.30 5.36 -3.46
N ILE A 232 -17.50 6.24 -2.49
CA ILE A 232 -18.75 6.96 -2.32
C ILE A 232 -18.58 8.31 -3.01
N SER A 233 -19.35 8.55 -4.08
CA SER A 233 -19.39 9.86 -4.71
C SER A 233 -20.05 10.87 -3.78
N ALA A 234 -19.49 12.07 -3.67
CA ALA A 234 -20.19 13.18 -3.04
C ALA A 234 -21.45 13.48 -3.87
N GLN A 235 -22.62 13.51 -3.22
CA GLN A 235 -23.84 14.05 -3.79
C GLN A 235 -23.71 15.55 -4.05
#